data_AF-A0A8J2S092-F1
#
_entry.id   AF-A0A8J2S092-F1
#
_cell.length_a   1.000
_cell.length_b   1.000
_cell.length_c   1.000
_cell.angle_alpha   90.00
_cell.angle_beta   90.00
_cell.angle_gamma   90.00
#
_symmetry.space_group_name_H-M   'P 1'
#
loop_
_entity.id
_entity.type
_entity.pdbx_description
1 polymer ?
#
loop_
_entity_poly.entity_id
_entity_poly.type
_entity_poly.pdbx_seq_one_letter_code
_entity_poly.pdbx_strand_id
1 'polypeptide(L)'
;MSLKLTGIAGRTVDSRERPPRTLSLVLPANFQGRSITEDVAVALRQVVFGQCPASVRTEFFAQGPGLVFREHGQPLAYGLSITNPSTPPMMRAILMTIQAQILRLLLFDSAILKLPKTCNPLMPTTITIQQEALAYAIANIIWKTGNGQSAILCLPQPNAVYVVGSPQFNEDGLTEKLQLCQMNRIEELHQTIRRNIHVFQEDPGPAVMLILYSAILTRGIKQVTEDMGKPSGGDGVLTPMKSLMNITGNIVFGPISLFLLGRASPFLHNGVQYQDDGDSRTEETGVLIRSPIGLLLWMGNEAKTAAYNLGSRYKTPVVPIWVVVASDLSGVLFGEDKGLLRDHQAENRFQLHYHTSTFHQQNPAILKINNRGRDDSMVDAPIPPLERLIRTKWDDARLDWGGVEPFM
;
A
#
# COMPACT_ATOMS: atom_id res chain seq x y z
N MET A 1 -4.11 65.22 -33.03
CA MET A 1 -3.89 66.09 -31.85
C MET A 1 -4.92 65.71 -30.81
N SER A 2 -4.44 65.40 -29.60
CA SER A 2 -5.05 64.71 -28.47
C SER A 2 -6.57 64.73 -28.28
N LEU A 3 -7.15 63.53 -28.12
CA LEU A 3 -8.43 63.29 -27.44
C LEU A 3 -8.15 62.68 -26.06
N LYS A 4 -8.65 63.37 -25.03
CA LYS A 4 -8.62 63.00 -23.62
C LYS A 4 -9.42 61.71 -23.38
N LEU A 5 -8.84 60.77 -22.63
CA LEU A 5 -9.57 59.70 -21.95
C LEU A 5 -9.26 59.79 -20.46
N THR A 6 -10.32 60.07 -19.70
CA THR A 6 -10.38 60.15 -18.24
C THR A 6 -10.31 58.77 -17.60
N GLY A 7 -9.73 58.72 -16.40
CA GLY A 7 -9.24 57.51 -15.74
C GLY A 7 -10.26 56.44 -15.35
N ILE A 8 -9.73 55.23 -15.18
CA ILE A 8 -10.22 54.24 -14.20
C ILE A 8 -8.98 53.70 -13.49
N ALA A 9 -8.91 53.93 -12.18
CA ALA A 9 -7.87 53.39 -11.31
C ALA A 9 -8.10 51.87 -11.13
N GLY A 10 -7.17 51.06 -11.62
CA GLY A 10 -7.12 49.64 -11.33
C GLY A 10 -6.71 49.41 -9.87
N ARG A 11 -7.64 48.95 -9.04
CA ARG A 11 -7.34 48.33 -7.75
C ARG A 11 -6.65 46.99 -8.02
N THR A 12 -5.37 46.89 -7.67
CA THR A 12 -4.70 45.61 -7.48
C THR A 12 -5.35 44.91 -6.28
N VAL A 13 -6.06 43.82 -6.55
CA VAL A 13 -6.54 42.92 -5.50
C VAL A 13 -5.35 42.07 -5.10
N ASP A 14 -4.68 42.47 -4.02
CA ASP A 14 -3.74 41.62 -3.30
C ASP A 14 -4.51 40.40 -2.79
N SER A 15 -4.44 39.29 -3.53
CA SER A 15 -4.89 37.99 -3.06
C SER A 15 -3.92 37.52 -1.99
N ARG A 16 -4.13 37.99 -0.75
CA ARG A 16 -3.54 37.35 0.43
C ARG A 16 -4.05 35.92 0.49
N GLU A 17 -3.25 34.98 -0.02
CA GLU A 17 -3.39 33.56 0.30
C GLU A 17 -3.44 33.45 1.82
N ARG A 18 -4.56 32.93 2.34
CA ARG A 18 -4.63 32.56 3.75
C ARG A 18 -3.68 31.38 3.93
N PRO A 19 -2.77 31.40 4.91
CA PRO A 19 -1.97 30.21 5.20
C PRO A 19 -2.93 29.05 5.49
N PRO A 20 -2.63 27.83 4.99
CA PRO A 20 -3.45 26.67 5.28
C PRO A 20 -3.53 26.51 6.80
N ARG A 21 -4.74 26.31 7.32
CA ARG A 21 -4.94 25.98 8.74
C ARG A 21 -4.35 24.60 8.98
N THR A 22 -3.10 24.54 9.40
CA THR A 22 -2.49 23.29 9.85
C THR A 22 -3.23 22.84 11.11
N LEU A 23 -4.05 21.80 10.98
CA LEU A 23 -4.70 21.19 12.14
C LEU A 23 -3.60 20.66 13.06
N SER A 24 -3.66 21.03 14.35
CA SER A 24 -2.69 20.57 15.33
C SER A 24 -2.86 19.06 15.56
N LEU A 25 -1.74 18.33 15.59
CA LEU A 25 -1.73 16.93 15.98
C LEU A 25 -2.33 16.74 17.38
N VAL A 26 -3.11 15.67 17.54
CA VAL A 26 -3.70 15.27 18.82
C VAL A 26 -2.98 14.03 19.31
N LEU A 27 -1.99 14.23 20.18
CA LEU A 27 -1.22 13.15 20.80
C LEU A 27 -1.92 12.62 22.07
N PRO A 28 -1.77 11.34 22.42
CA PRO A 28 -2.28 10.82 23.68
C PRO A 28 -1.56 11.46 24.88
N ALA A 29 -2.31 11.84 25.92
CA ALA A 29 -1.76 12.48 27.12
C ALA A 29 -0.66 11.64 27.82
N ASN A 30 -0.76 10.31 27.73
CA ASN A 30 0.19 9.36 28.35
C ASN A 30 1.36 8.98 27.44
N PHE A 31 1.34 9.38 26.17
CA PHE A 31 2.32 9.02 25.16
C PHE A 31 2.73 10.27 24.37
N GLN A 32 3.35 11.22 25.06
CA GLN A 32 4.10 12.28 24.38
C GLN A 32 5.20 11.57 23.57
N GLY A 33 4.97 11.40 22.27
CA GLY A 33 5.85 10.60 21.43
C GLY A 33 7.29 11.13 21.49
N ARG A 34 8.27 10.26 21.28
CA ARG A 34 9.68 10.66 21.30
C ARG A 34 10.03 11.31 19.96
N SER A 35 10.72 12.44 19.99
CA SER A 35 11.33 13.00 18.79
C SER A 35 12.26 11.99 18.15
N ILE A 36 12.25 11.90 16.82
CA ILE A 36 13.21 11.10 16.08
C ILE A 36 14.64 11.61 16.31
N THR A 37 15.61 10.69 16.39
CA THR A 37 17.04 11.02 16.47
C THR A 37 17.69 10.83 15.10
N GLU A 38 18.86 11.44 14.90
CA GLU A 38 19.63 11.29 13.67
C GLU A 38 19.93 9.81 13.36
N ASP A 39 20.38 9.03 14.35
CA ASP A 39 20.67 7.60 14.19
C ASP A 39 19.45 6.82 13.65
N VAL A 40 18.25 7.11 14.17
CA VAL A 40 17.02 6.44 13.73
C VAL A 40 16.62 6.91 12.34
N ALA A 41 16.74 8.21 12.05
CA ALA A 41 16.46 8.78 10.73
C ALA A 41 17.38 8.17 9.64
N VAL A 42 18.68 8.13 9.91
CA VAL A 42 19.69 7.53 9.02
C VAL A 42 19.39 6.06 8.78
N ALA A 43 19.17 5.28 9.85
CA ALA A 43 18.88 3.85 9.75
C ALA A 43 17.56 3.57 8.98
N LEU A 44 16.52 4.38 9.17
CA LEU A 44 15.28 4.29 8.40
C LEU A 44 15.53 4.54 6.91
N ARG A 45 16.26 5.60 6.58
CA ARG A 45 16.59 5.94 5.18
C ARG A 45 17.45 4.87 4.53
N GLN A 46 18.42 4.29 5.25
CA GLN A 46 19.23 3.17 4.77
C GLN A 46 18.39 1.93 4.48
N VAL A 47 17.48 1.53 5.37
CA VAL A 47 16.62 0.36 5.12
C VAL A 47 15.62 0.62 3.99
N VAL A 48 15.08 1.84 3.88
CA VAL A 48 14.11 2.15 2.82
C VAL A 48 14.75 2.34 1.47
N PHE A 49 15.84 3.11 1.36
CA PHE A 49 16.43 3.51 0.08
C PHE A 49 17.79 2.86 -0.21
N GLY A 50 18.31 2.03 0.70
CA GLY A 50 19.62 1.39 0.58
C GLY A 50 20.80 2.29 0.94
N GLN A 51 20.56 3.57 1.20
CA GLN A 51 21.60 4.56 1.49
C GLN A 51 21.04 5.74 2.29
N CYS A 52 21.93 6.47 2.97
CA CYS A 52 21.67 7.78 3.57
C CYS A 52 23.01 8.54 3.68
N PRO A 53 23.14 9.79 3.20
CA PRO A 53 22.14 10.57 2.46
C PRO A 53 21.63 9.86 1.20
N ALA A 54 20.38 10.14 0.80
CA ALA A 54 19.79 9.53 -0.39
C ALA A 54 19.06 10.58 -1.22
N SER A 55 19.00 10.37 -2.53
CA SER A 55 18.19 11.21 -3.42
C SER A 55 16.73 11.22 -2.96
N VAL A 56 16.23 12.38 -2.57
CA VAL A 56 14.86 12.57 -2.09
C VAL A 56 13.96 12.82 -3.28
N ARG A 57 13.14 11.83 -3.63
CA ARG A 57 12.04 12.02 -4.58
C ARG A 57 10.84 12.58 -3.84
N THR A 58 10.40 13.77 -4.24
CA THR A 58 9.27 14.43 -3.61
C THR A 58 8.00 13.59 -3.71
N GLU A 59 7.87 12.74 -4.73
CA GLU A 59 6.72 11.84 -4.96
C GLU A 59 6.63 10.69 -3.94
N PHE A 60 7.68 10.47 -3.14
CA PHE A 60 7.61 9.61 -1.97
C PHE A 60 7.13 10.38 -0.72
N PHE A 61 7.34 11.70 -0.66
CA PHE A 61 7.11 12.54 0.52
C PHE A 61 6.03 13.59 0.25
N ALA A 62 6.42 14.85 0.02
CA ALA A 62 5.52 15.99 -0.11
C ALA A 62 4.58 15.94 -1.32
N GLN A 63 4.92 15.19 -2.36
CA GLN A 63 4.12 14.97 -3.57
C GLN A 63 3.56 13.53 -3.65
N GLY A 64 3.65 12.79 -2.54
CA GLY A 64 3.11 11.44 -2.43
C GLY A 64 1.58 11.41 -2.39
N PRO A 65 0.98 10.22 -2.51
CA PRO A 65 -0.47 10.08 -2.49
C PRO A 65 -1.01 10.12 -1.05
N GLY A 66 -2.05 10.93 -0.84
CA GLY A 66 -2.91 10.83 0.34
C GLY A 66 -3.86 9.64 0.28
N LEU A 67 -4.43 9.26 1.42
CA LEU A 67 -5.44 8.20 1.52
C LEU A 67 -6.84 8.81 1.47
N VAL A 68 -7.15 9.41 0.31
CA VAL A 68 -8.42 10.10 0.05
C VAL A 68 -9.39 9.12 -0.60
N PHE A 69 -10.59 8.99 -0.02
CA PHE A 69 -11.65 8.18 -0.61
C PHE A 69 -12.34 8.90 -1.76
N ARG A 70 -12.96 8.10 -2.64
CA ARG A 70 -14.03 8.57 -3.52
C ARG A 70 -15.23 9.06 -2.71
N GLU A 71 -16.10 9.82 -3.37
CA GLU A 71 -17.30 10.39 -2.75
C GLU A 71 -18.16 9.30 -2.10
N HIS A 72 -18.57 9.52 -0.85
CA HIS A 72 -19.37 8.56 -0.10
C HIS A 72 -20.78 8.40 -0.70
N GLY A 73 -21.37 7.22 -0.55
CA GLY A 73 -22.70 6.92 -1.07
C GLY A 73 -22.77 6.77 -2.59
N GLN A 74 -21.64 6.85 -3.30
CA GLN A 74 -21.53 6.60 -4.74
C GLN A 74 -20.90 5.23 -5.04
N PRO A 75 -21.07 4.69 -6.26
CA PRO A 75 -20.28 3.55 -6.70
C PRO A 75 -18.79 3.78 -6.50
N LEU A 76 -18.06 2.74 -6.07
CA LEU A 76 -16.62 2.81 -5.75
C LEU A 76 -16.28 3.68 -4.51
N ALA A 77 -17.23 4.07 -3.67
CA ALA A 77 -16.96 4.81 -2.43
C ALA A 77 -16.03 4.07 -1.44
N TYR A 78 -15.84 2.76 -1.60
CA TYR A 78 -14.84 2.00 -0.83
C TYR A 78 -13.39 2.26 -1.27
N GLY A 79 -13.21 2.82 -2.47
CA GLY A 79 -11.93 2.97 -3.14
C GLY A 79 -11.21 4.26 -2.78
N LEU A 80 -9.91 4.14 -2.53
CA LEU A 80 -9.00 5.27 -2.45
C LEU A 80 -8.71 5.80 -3.86
N SER A 81 -8.68 7.12 -4.00
CA SER A 81 -8.36 7.82 -5.23
C SER A 81 -6.86 8.14 -5.28
N ILE A 82 -6.27 8.00 -6.47
CA ILE A 82 -4.92 8.50 -6.76
C ILE A 82 -5.08 9.71 -7.67
N THR A 83 -4.65 10.88 -7.21
CA THR A 83 -4.83 12.16 -7.89
C THR A 83 -3.60 12.58 -8.69
N ASN A 84 -2.40 12.24 -8.20
CA ASN A 84 -1.14 12.56 -8.86
C ASN A 84 -0.76 11.45 -9.87
N PRO A 85 -0.82 11.70 -11.19
CA PRO A 85 -0.47 10.69 -12.20
C PRO A 85 1.02 10.30 -12.16
N SER A 86 1.87 11.16 -11.62
CA SER A 86 3.31 10.91 -11.44
C SER A 86 3.62 10.04 -10.22
N THR A 87 2.61 9.63 -9.43
CA THR A 87 2.77 8.73 -8.28
C THR A 87 3.51 7.47 -8.70
N PRO A 88 4.69 7.14 -8.13
CA PRO A 88 5.47 5.99 -8.58
C PRO A 88 4.73 4.65 -8.42
N PRO A 89 5.00 3.65 -9.30
CA PRO A 89 4.40 2.31 -9.22
C PRO A 89 4.44 1.70 -7.82
N MET A 90 5.56 1.83 -7.12
CA MET A 90 5.73 1.32 -5.76
C MET A 90 4.76 1.96 -4.76
N MET A 91 4.54 3.27 -4.82
CA MET A 91 3.63 3.98 -3.91
C MET A 91 2.18 3.56 -4.16
N ARG A 92 1.79 3.40 -5.43
CA ARG A 92 0.49 2.86 -5.82
C ARG A 92 0.28 1.44 -5.30
N ALA A 93 1.30 0.58 -5.41
CA ALA A 93 1.23 -0.79 -4.93
C ALA A 93 1.03 -0.86 -3.40
N ILE A 94 1.77 -0.05 -2.62
CA ILE A 94 1.56 0.02 -1.16
C ILE A 94 0.15 0.56 -0.85
N LEU A 95 -0.30 1.60 -1.54
CA LEU A 95 -1.66 2.12 -1.38
C LEU A 95 -2.72 1.04 -1.66
N MET A 96 -2.52 0.19 -2.66
CA MET A 96 -3.41 -0.95 -2.94
C MET A 96 -3.39 -2.02 -1.84
N THR A 97 -2.29 -2.18 -1.10
CA THR A 97 -2.30 -3.05 0.10
C THR A 97 -3.18 -2.48 1.22
N ILE A 98 -3.19 -1.15 1.39
CA ILE A 98 -4.07 -0.45 2.33
C ILE A 98 -5.52 -0.57 1.87
N GLN A 99 -5.79 -0.35 0.59
CA GLN A 99 -7.09 -0.53 -0.04
C GLN A 99 -7.64 -1.94 0.17
N ALA A 100 -6.80 -2.97 0.04
CA ALA A 100 -7.20 -4.35 0.29
C ALA A 100 -7.58 -4.58 1.77
N GLN A 101 -6.86 -3.95 2.72
CA GLN A 101 -7.23 -4.02 4.15
C GLN A 101 -8.54 -3.29 4.45
N ILE A 102 -8.81 -2.16 3.80
CA ILE A 102 -10.09 -1.45 3.90
C ILE A 102 -11.23 -2.35 3.40
N LEU A 103 -11.07 -2.97 2.22
CA LEU A 103 -12.04 -3.90 1.66
C LEU A 103 -12.28 -5.10 2.58
N ARG A 104 -11.21 -5.66 3.17
CA ARG A 104 -11.34 -6.75 4.16
C ARG A 104 -12.23 -6.34 5.33
N LEU A 105 -12.03 -5.14 5.86
CA LEU A 105 -12.81 -4.62 6.98
C LEU A 105 -14.28 -4.39 6.60
N LEU A 106 -14.52 -3.75 5.46
CA LEU A 106 -15.88 -3.46 4.97
C LEU A 106 -16.66 -4.73 4.68
N LEU A 107 -16.06 -5.70 3.98
CA LEU A 107 -16.73 -6.93 3.53
C LEU A 107 -16.88 -7.98 4.64
N PHE A 108 -15.86 -8.16 5.48
CA PHE A 108 -15.77 -9.33 6.35
C PHE A 108 -15.70 -9.04 7.85
N ASP A 109 -15.50 -7.78 8.24
CA ASP A 109 -15.42 -7.36 9.64
C ASP A 109 -16.43 -6.25 9.98
N SER A 110 -17.63 -6.31 9.39
CA SER A 110 -18.70 -5.31 9.56
C SER A 110 -19.10 -5.05 11.02
N ALA A 111 -18.94 -6.05 11.90
CA ALA A 111 -19.16 -5.93 13.34
C ALA A 111 -18.16 -4.97 14.03
N ILE A 112 -16.90 -4.96 13.59
CA ILE A 112 -15.86 -4.07 14.13
C ILE A 112 -16.20 -2.62 13.77
N LEU A 113 -16.63 -2.40 12.53
CA LEU A 113 -17.03 -1.10 12.01
C LEU A 113 -18.43 -0.65 12.47
N LYS A 114 -19.17 -1.51 13.19
CA LYS A 114 -20.55 -1.26 13.62
C LYS A 114 -21.47 -0.84 12.46
N LEU A 115 -21.28 -1.45 11.29
CA LEU A 115 -22.06 -1.11 10.10
C LEU A 115 -23.53 -1.52 10.27
N PRO A 116 -24.49 -0.68 9.84
CA PRO A 116 -25.88 -1.09 9.72
C PRO A 116 -26.01 -2.28 8.78
N LYS A 117 -26.91 -3.23 9.08
CA LYS A 117 -27.15 -4.42 8.23
C LYS A 117 -27.57 -4.11 6.80
N THR A 118 -28.11 -2.92 6.55
CA THR A 118 -28.55 -2.44 5.25
C THR A 118 -27.46 -1.71 4.46
N CYS A 119 -26.29 -1.47 5.07
CA CYS A 119 -25.19 -0.79 4.41
C CYS A 119 -24.58 -1.72 3.36
N ASN A 120 -24.52 -1.26 2.10
CA ASN A 120 -23.73 -1.92 1.08
C ASN A 120 -22.23 -1.68 1.41
N PRO A 121 -21.41 -2.72 1.66
CA PRO A 121 -19.99 -2.57 1.98
C PRO A 121 -19.18 -1.87 0.86
N LEU A 122 -19.63 -2.00 -0.39
CA LEU A 122 -19.02 -1.39 -1.57
C LEU A 122 -19.58 0.01 -1.87
N MET A 123 -20.48 0.50 -1.04
CA MET A 123 -20.97 1.87 -1.11
C MET A 123 -21.13 2.45 0.30
N PRO A 124 -20.02 2.64 1.05
CA PRO A 124 -20.05 3.31 2.34
C PRO A 124 -20.82 4.63 2.25
N THR A 125 -21.89 4.75 3.03
CA THR A 125 -22.86 5.85 2.88
C THR A 125 -22.42 7.16 3.53
N THR A 126 -21.40 7.12 4.39
CA THR A 126 -20.91 8.29 5.13
C THR A 126 -19.39 8.34 5.16
N ILE A 127 -18.86 9.55 5.25
CA ILE A 127 -17.43 9.81 5.48
C ILE A 127 -16.91 9.16 6.77
N THR A 128 -17.75 9.06 7.81
CA THR A 128 -17.36 8.44 9.08
C THR A 128 -17.06 6.96 8.92
N ILE A 129 -17.84 6.23 8.11
CA ILE A 129 -17.56 4.81 7.82
C ILE A 129 -16.23 4.66 7.08
N GLN A 130 -15.99 5.51 6.08
CA GLN A 130 -14.74 5.50 5.31
C GLN A 130 -13.52 5.77 6.21
N GLN A 131 -13.58 6.84 7.01
CA GLN A 131 -12.50 7.20 7.93
C GLN A 131 -12.26 6.14 9.00
N GLU A 132 -13.31 5.50 9.51
CA GLU A 132 -13.17 4.42 10.49
C GLU A 132 -12.54 3.17 9.87
N ALA A 133 -12.97 2.78 8.67
CA ALA A 133 -12.37 1.68 7.93
C ALA A 133 -10.88 1.95 7.63
N LEU A 134 -10.54 3.19 7.26
CA LEU A 134 -9.15 3.60 7.06
C LEU A 134 -8.34 3.55 8.36
N ALA A 135 -8.87 4.09 9.47
CA ALA A 135 -8.19 4.07 10.75
C ALA A 135 -7.88 2.63 11.22
N TYR A 136 -8.85 1.73 11.12
CA TYR A 136 -8.64 0.31 11.41
C TYR A 136 -7.69 -0.37 10.42
N ALA A 137 -7.72 -0.01 9.13
CA ALA A 137 -6.81 -0.58 8.14
C ALA A 137 -5.35 -0.24 8.48
N ILE A 138 -5.06 1.03 8.77
CA ILE A 138 -3.73 1.50 9.17
C ILE A 138 -3.31 0.85 10.49
N ALA A 139 -4.20 0.82 11.49
CA ALA A 139 -3.92 0.21 12.78
C ALA A 139 -3.58 -1.29 12.64
N ASN A 140 -4.36 -2.04 11.86
CA ASN A 140 -4.15 -3.47 11.63
C ASN A 140 -2.83 -3.75 10.89
N ILE A 141 -2.44 -2.90 9.94
CA ILE A 141 -1.16 -3.03 9.23
C ILE A 141 -0.01 -2.87 10.24
N ILE A 142 0.03 -1.76 10.97
CA ILE A 142 1.12 -1.46 11.91
C ILE A 142 1.15 -2.50 13.04
N TRP A 143 0.00 -2.80 13.65
CA TRP A 143 -0.10 -3.75 14.78
C TRP A 143 0.39 -5.16 14.41
N LYS A 144 0.11 -5.60 13.18
CA LYS A 144 0.56 -6.90 12.67
C LYS A 144 2.07 -6.99 12.59
N THR A 145 2.75 -5.91 12.20
CA THR A 145 4.22 -5.86 12.10
C THR A 145 4.90 -6.00 13.46
N GLY A 146 4.19 -5.67 14.55
CA GLY A 146 4.62 -5.84 15.93
C GLY A 146 4.19 -7.17 16.54
N ASN A 147 3.83 -8.15 15.70
CA ASN A 147 3.32 -9.47 16.12
C ASN A 147 2.15 -9.40 17.10
N GLY A 148 1.35 -8.33 17.04
CA GLY A 148 0.20 -8.13 17.90
C GLY A 148 0.52 -7.72 19.34
N GLN A 149 1.75 -7.26 19.61
CA GLN A 149 2.20 -6.89 20.96
C GLN A 149 2.32 -5.38 21.17
N SER A 150 2.86 -4.66 20.20
CA SER A 150 3.09 -3.22 20.28
C SER A 150 3.11 -2.58 18.90
N ALA A 151 3.04 -1.25 18.87
CA ALA A 151 3.13 -0.44 17.68
C ALA A 151 3.87 0.87 17.96
N ILE A 152 4.61 1.36 16.96
CA ILE A 152 5.21 2.68 16.91
C ILE A 152 4.55 3.42 15.73
N LEU A 153 3.79 4.47 16.04
CA LEU A 153 3.17 5.34 15.05
C LEU A 153 4.03 6.58 14.84
N CYS A 154 4.41 6.83 13.58
CA CYS A 154 5.09 8.05 13.16
C CYS A 154 4.06 9.13 12.83
N LEU A 155 4.19 10.32 13.44
CA LEU A 155 3.40 11.50 13.11
C LEU A 155 4.33 12.70 12.86
N PRO A 156 4.11 13.50 11.80
CA PRO A 156 4.97 14.64 11.48
C PRO A 156 4.56 15.88 12.30
N GLN A 157 5.52 16.53 12.96
CA GLN A 157 5.26 17.77 13.67
C GLN A 157 5.44 18.98 12.75
N PRO A 158 4.39 19.76 12.43
CA PRO A 158 4.47 20.80 11.40
C PRO A 158 5.47 21.92 11.69
N ASN A 159 5.64 22.25 12.98
CA ASN A 159 6.44 23.39 13.43
C ASN A 159 7.72 22.98 14.16
N ALA A 160 8.10 21.71 14.12
CA ALA A 160 9.29 21.21 14.79
C ALA A 160 10.18 20.43 13.82
N VAL A 161 11.49 20.71 13.89
CA VAL A 161 12.54 19.95 13.21
C VAL A 161 13.42 19.38 14.32
N TYR A 162 13.52 18.06 14.37
CA TYR A 162 14.24 17.33 15.42
C TYR A 162 15.62 16.88 14.98
N VAL A 163 15.82 16.69 13.67
CA VAL A 163 17.11 16.33 13.07
C VAL A 163 17.47 17.41 12.05
N VAL A 164 18.69 17.93 12.11
CA VAL A 164 19.16 18.94 11.16
C VAL A 164 20.03 18.25 10.12
N GLY A 165 20.03 18.74 8.88
CA GLY A 165 20.92 18.26 7.83
C GLY A 165 22.38 18.15 8.28
N SER A 166 23.02 17.02 7.94
CA SER A 166 24.39 16.66 8.30
C SER A 166 25.07 15.91 7.13
N PRO A 167 26.38 15.62 7.20
CA PRO A 167 27.03 14.74 6.23
C PRO A 167 26.42 13.32 6.17
N GLN A 168 25.70 12.88 7.21
CA GLN A 168 25.08 11.56 7.31
C GLN A 168 23.60 11.57 6.94
N PHE A 169 22.93 12.73 7.00
CA PHE A 169 21.49 12.88 6.78
C PHE A 169 21.16 14.12 5.94
N ASN A 170 20.34 13.94 4.89
CA ASN A 170 19.75 15.03 4.15
C ASN A 170 18.24 15.12 4.39
N GLU A 171 17.75 16.34 4.63
CA GLU A 171 16.35 16.63 4.92
C GLU A 171 15.44 16.25 3.74
N ASP A 172 14.26 15.71 4.03
CA ASP A 172 13.26 15.31 3.04
C ASP A 172 11.88 15.95 3.24
N GLY A 173 11.75 16.80 4.27
CA GLY A 173 10.52 17.49 4.62
C GLY A 173 9.62 16.71 5.58
N LEU A 174 9.92 15.43 5.81
CA LEU A 174 9.13 14.51 6.63
C LEU A 174 9.94 13.90 7.78
N THR A 175 11.01 13.18 7.44
CA THR A 175 11.76 12.31 8.35
C THR A 175 12.30 13.09 9.53
N GLU A 176 12.83 14.29 9.29
CA GLU A 176 13.41 15.14 10.34
C GLU A 176 12.38 15.72 11.32
N LYS A 177 11.09 15.61 11.01
CA LYS A 177 9.98 16.17 11.81
C LYS A 177 9.17 15.12 12.54
N LEU A 178 9.60 13.85 12.48
CA LEU A 178 8.81 12.74 13.02
C LEU A 178 8.84 12.69 14.55
N GLN A 179 7.65 12.47 15.10
CA GLN A 179 7.45 12.07 16.48
C GLN A 179 6.93 10.64 16.53
N LEU A 180 7.57 9.82 17.36
CA LEU A 180 7.39 8.38 17.45
C LEU A 180 6.52 8.04 18.67
N CYS A 181 5.29 7.61 18.43
CA CYS A 181 4.32 7.29 19.46
C CYS A 181 4.23 5.77 19.66
N GLN A 182 4.85 5.25 20.73
CA GLN A 182 4.77 3.84 21.08
C GLN A 182 3.48 3.53 21.84
N MET A 183 2.79 2.46 21.45
CA MET A 183 1.54 1.99 22.05
C MET A 183 1.57 0.47 22.22
N ASN A 184 0.94 -0.02 23.29
CA ASN A 184 0.91 -1.45 23.64
C ASN A 184 -0.50 -2.04 23.56
N ARG A 185 -1.45 -1.29 23.01
CA ARG A 185 -2.83 -1.74 22.77
C ARG A 185 -3.30 -1.26 21.40
N ILE A 186 -3.96 -2.14 20.65
CA ILE A 186 -4.48 -1.81 19.32
C ILE A 186 -5.57 -0.74 19.37
N GLU A 187 -6.35 -0.69 20.45
CA GLU A 187 -7.41 0.31 20.65
C GLU A 187 -6.82 1.72 20.78
N GLU A 188 -5.69 1.86 21.46
CA GLU A 188 -4.97 3.12 21.62
C GLU A 188 -4.36 3.58 20.28
N LEU A 189 -3.78 2.64 19.52
CA LEU A 189 -3.28 2.89 18.17
C LEU A 189 -4.41 3.36 17.25
N HIS A 190 -5.52 2.64 17.22
CA HIS A 190 -6.70 2.98 16.43
C HIS A 190 -7.24 4.37 16.81
N GLN A 191 -7.41 4.66 18.10
CA GLN A 191 -7.92 5.95 18.55
C GLN A 191 -6.99 7.11 18.18
N THR A 192 -5.67 6.89 18.26
CA THR A 192 -4.67 7.90 17.89
C THR A 192 -4.68 8.17 16.39
N ILE A 193 -4.73 7.12 15.56
CA ILE A 193 -4.87 7.26 14.10
C ILE A 193 -6.18 7.99 13.77
N ARG A 194 -7.31 7.58 14.37
CA ARG A 194 -8.62 8.19 14.14
C ARG A 194 -8.62 9.69 14.44
N ARG A 195 -8.00 10.13 15.55
CA ARG A 195 -7.90 11.55 15.91
C ARG A 195 -7.01 12.35 14.95
N ASN A 196 -6.04 11.70 14.32
CA ASN A 196 -5.09 12.32 13.39
C ASN A 196 -5.35 11.88 11.94
N ILE A 197 -6.57 11.44 11.60
CA ILE A 197 -6.87 10.86 10.28
C ILE A 197 -6.56 11.84 9.14
N HIS A 198 -6.73 13.14 9.39
CA HIS A 198 -6.44 14.22 8.45
C HIS A 198 -5.00 14.21 7.93
N VAL A 199 -4.02 13.77 8.73
CA VAL A 199 -2.61 13.64 8.33
C VAL A 199 -2.44 12.60 7.22
N PHE A 200 -3.21 11.53 7.29
CA PHE A 200 -3.18 10.46 6.29
C PHE A 200 -4.04 10.76 5.06
N GLN A 201 -4.96 11.73 5.16
CA GLN A 201 -5.84 12.16 4.07
C GLN A 201 -5.36 13.44 3.38
N GLU A 202 -4.25 14.03 3.81
CA GLU A 202 -3.59 15.12 3.11
C GLU A 202 -3.10 14.63 1.74
N ASP A 203 -3.52 15.31 0.67
CA ASP A 203 -3.24 14.94 -0.71
C ASP A 203 -2.94 16.21 -1.55
N PRO A 204 -1.72 16.35 -2.12
CA PRO A 204 -0.59 15.43 -1.96
C PRO A 204 -0.07 15.39 -0.52
N GLY A 205 0.47 14.24 -0.09
CA GLY A 205 0.94 14.07 1.28
C GLY A 205 1.74 12.79 1.55
N PRO A 206 2.35 12.70 2.74
CA PRO A 206 3.31 11.64 3.08
C PRO A 206 2.66 10.36 3.64
N ALA A 207 1.36 10.15 3.43
CA ALA A 207 0.58 9.14 4.16
C ALA A 207 1.17 7.73 4.06
N VAL A 208 1.55 7.30 2.85
CA VAL A 208 2.17 5.99 2.60
C VAL A 208 3.50 5.83 3.34
N MET A 209 4.35 6.88 3.33
CA MET A 209 5.65 6.85 4.02
C MET A 209 5.49 6.85 5.55
N LEU A 210 4.52 7.59 6.09
CA LEU A 210 4.22 7.57 7.52
C LEU A 210 3.85 6.16 7.99
N ILE A 211 3.01 5.45 7.24
CA ILE A 211 2.60 4.09 7.57
C ILE A 211 3.77 3.12 7.40
N LEU A 212 4.58 3.29 6.35
CA LEU A 212 5.76 2.44 6.15
C LEU A 212 6.79 2.61 7.26
N TYR A 213 7.14 3.84 7.64
CA TYR A 213 8.04 4.08 8.76
C TYR A 213 7.48 3.55 10.07
N SER A 214 6.18 3.71 10.31
CA SER A 214 5.51 3.13 11.47
C SER A 214 5.65 1.60 11.49
N ALA A 215 5.40 0.94 10.36
CA ALA A 215 5.55 -0.51 10.21
C ALA A 215 7.00 -0.99 10.40
N ILE A 216 7.98 -0.28 9.85
CA ILE A 216 9.41 -0.62 9.98
C ILE A 216 9.86 -0.49 11.43
N LEU A 217 9.54 0.62 12.10
CA LEU A 217 9.92 0.84 13.49
C LEU A 217 9.24 -0.15 14.43
N THR A 218 7.97 -0.48 14.15
CA THR A 218 7.21 -1.46 14.92
C THR A 218 7.80 -2.87 14.78
N ARG A 219 8.14 -3.28 13.56
CA ARG A 219 8.84 -4.56 13.28
C ARG A 219 10.25 -4.57 13.88
N GLY A 220 10.88 -3.40 13.87
CA GLY A 220 12.26 -3.12 14.22
C GLY A 220 13.19 -3.18 13.00
N ILE A 221 14.05 -2.16 12.86
CA ILE A 221 14.93 -1.96 11.70
C ILE A 221 15.81 -3.19 11.45
N LYS A 222 16.41 -3.76 12.51
CA LYS A 222 17.24 -4.98 12.41
C LYS A 222 16.44 -6.17 11.88
N GLN A 223 15.24 -6.41 12.42
CA GLN A 223 14.39 -7.51 11.95
C GLN A 223 13.91 -7.30 10.51
N VAL A 224 13.68 -6.06 10.08
CA VAL A 224 13.35 -5.75 8.68
C VAL A 224 14.53 -6.08 7.76
N THR A 225 15.75 -5.71 8.14
CA THR A 225 16.96 -6.09 7.39
C THR A 225 17.14 -7.60 7.33
N GLU A 226 16.90 -8.31 8.44
CA GLU A 226 16.93 -9.79 8.48
C GLU A 226 15.84 -10.42 7.61
N ASP A 227 14.62 -9.86 7.62
CA ASP A 227 13.49 -10.33 6.81
C ASP A 227 13.81 -10.27 5.30
N MET A 228 14.62 -9.31 4.85
CA MET A 228 15.04 -9.19 3.45
C MET A 228 16.07 -10.25 3.01
N GLY A 229 16.59 -11.04 3.95
CA GLY A 229 17.61 -12.06 3.72
C GLY A 229 19.01 -11.48 3.50
N LYS A 230 20.01 -12.36 3.42
CA LYS A 230 21.40 -11.95 3.18
C LYS A 230 21.54 -11.28 1.79
N PRO A 231 22.44 -10.31 1.62
CA PRO A 231 22.82 -9.82 0.31
C PRO A 231 23.36 -10.96 -0.55
N SER A 232 22.88 -11.10 -1.78
CA SER A 232 23.39 -12.11 -2.72
C SER A 232 24.59 -11.51 -3.47
N GLY A 233 25.79 -12.11 -3.32
CA GLY A 233 27.00 -11.80 -4.09
C GLY A 233 28.10 -11.01 -3.36
N GLY A 234 29.24 -11.68 -3.13
CA GLY A 234 30.60 -11.08 -3.05
C GLY A 234 31.12 -10.65 -1.67
N ASP A 235 32.19 -11.31 -1.21
CA ASP A 235 33.31 -10.96 -0.29
C ASP A 235 33.23 -9.73 0.65
N GLY A 236 32.06 -9.34 1.13
CA GLY A 236 31.88 -8.47 2.30
C GLY A 236 32.31 -7.00 2.17
N VAL A 237 32.75 -6.53 1.00
CA VAL A 237 33.30 -5.16 0.86
C VAL A 237 32.47 -4.23 -0.06
N LEU A 238 31.64 -4.74 -0.98
CA LEU A 238 30.90 -3.91 -1.95
C LEU A 238 29.46 -4.40 -2.28
N THR A 239 28.83 -5.20 -1.42
CA THR A 239 27.47 -5.68 -1.71
C THR A 239 26.44 -4.56 -1.45
N PRO A 240 25.61 -4.17 -2.44
CA PRO A 240 24.57 -3.17 -2.22
C PRO A 240 23.60 -3.64 -1.13
N MET A 241 23.29 -2.75 -0.17
CA MET A 241 22.30 -3.04 0.86
C MET A 241 20.94 -3.29 0.19
N LYS A 242 20.27 -4.40 0.56
CA LYS A 242 18.87 -4.64 0.16
C LYS A 242 18.01 -3.52 0.73
N SER A 243 17.18 -2.92 -0.13
CA SER A 243 16.33 -1.80 0.22
C SER A 243 14.85 -2.13 -0.01
N LEU A 244 13.99 -1.49 0.77
CA LEU A 244 12.54 -1.64 0.63
C LEU A 244 11.96 -0.85 -0.54
N MET A 245 12.67 0.16 -1.03
CA MET A 245 12.32 0.91 -2.23
C MET A 245 13.58 1.21 -3.03
N ASN A 246 13.40 1.37 -4.34
CA ASN A 246 14.43 1.87 -5.23
C ASN A 246 14.10 3.31 -5.66
N ILE A 247 15.12 4.05 -6.09
CA ILE A 247 14.96 5.43 -6.58
C ILE A 247 14.07 5.52 -7.82
N THR A 248 14.03 4.47 -8.65
CA THR A 248 13.21 4.43 -9.86
C THR A 248 11.71 4.36 -9.52
N GLY A 249 11.36 3.88 -8.33
CA GLY A 249 9.99 3.70 -7.88
C GLY A 249 9.31 2.45 -8.43
N ASN A 250 10.10 1.48 -8.92
CA ASN A 250 9.62 0.20 -9.40
C ASN A 250 9.13 -0.66 -8.24
N ILE A 251 8.13 -1.51 -8.50
CA ILE A 251 7.54 -2.38 -7.49
C ILE A 251 8.57 -3.39 -6.98
N VAL A 252 8.71 -3.46 -5.66
CA VAL A 252 9.45 -4.49 -4.93
C VAL A 252 8.56 -5.09 -3.85
N PHE A 253 8.72 -6.37 -3.58
CA PHE A 253 7.73 -7.10 -2.77
C PHE A 253 7.95 -7.02 -1.26
N GLY A 254 9.12 -6.58 -0.79
CA GLY A 254 9.42 -6.44 0.65
C GLY A 254 8.36 -5.62 1.40
N PRO A 255 8.04 -4.37 0.99
CA PRO A 255 7.00 -3.58 1.63
C PRO A 255 5.58 -4.12 1.48
N ILE A 256 5.29 -4.76 0.34
CA ILE A 256 4.00 -5.42 0.12
C ILE A 256 3.83 -6.54 1.15
N SER A 257 4.84 -7.41 1.29
CA SER A 257 4.86 -8.46 2.31
C SER A 257 4.83 -7.89 3.73
N LEU A 258 5.49 -6.76 3.99
CA LEU A 258 5.45 -6.12 5.31
C LEU A 258 4.01 -5.72 5.67
N PHE A 259 3.25 -5.16 4.74
CA PHE A 259 1.87 -4.73 4.98
C PHE A 259 0.89 -5.91 5.03
N LEU A 260 1.09 -6.91 4.17
CA LEU A 260 0.21 -8.08 4.09
C LEU A 260 0.45 -9.08 5.23
N LEU A 261 1.72 -9.35 5.57
CA LEU A 261 2.15 -10.43 6.47
C LEU A 261 2.76 -9.93 7.80
N GLY A 262 3.17 -8.66 7.88
CA GLY A 262 3.93 -8.14 9.02
C GLY A 262 5.43 -8.40 8.94
N ARG A 263 5.95 -8.96 7.83
CA ARG A 263 7.38 -9.25 7.62
C ARG A 263 7.83 -8.77 6.26
N ALA A 264 9.01 -8.15 6.19
CA ALA A 264 9.52 -7.51 4.98
C ALA A 264 10.21 -8.46 3.99
N SER A 265 9.74 -9.72 3.90
CA SER A 265 10.34 -10.71 3.01
C SER A 265 10.03 -10.42 1.53
N PRO A 266 11.05 -10.34 0.66
CA PRO A 266 10.84 -10.22 -0.79
C PRO A 266 10.47 -11.57 -1.44
N PHE A 267 10.61 -12.68 -0.71
CA PHE A 267 10.44 -14.03 -1.24
C PHE A 267 8.97 -14.45 -1.16
N LEU A 268 8.37 -14.76 -2.31
CA LEU A 268 6.93 -14.99 -2.43
C LEU A 268 6.54 -16.49 -2.37
N HIS A 269 7.53 -17.38 -2.31
CA HIS A 269 7.32 -18.82 -2.22
C HIS A 269 6.80 -19.25 -0.85
N ASN A 270 6.36 -20.51 -0.74
CA ASN A 270 5.90 -21.06 0.52
C ASN A 270 7.09 -21.46 1.41
N GLY A 271 7.02 -21.10 2.69
CA GLY A 271 7.92 -21.61 3.72
C GLY A 271 9.35 -21.11 3.54
N VAL A 272 10.29 -21.87 4.09
CA VAL A 272 11.72 -21.59 3.98
C VAL A 272 12.27 -22.41 2.81
N GLN A 273 13.01 -21.76 1.93
CA GLN A 273 13.78 -22.41 0.87
C GLN A 273 15.26 -22.13 1.11
N TYR A 274 16.09 -23.01 0.57
CA TYR A 274 17.53 -22.87 0.65
C TYR A 274 18.06 -22.76 -0.78
N GLN A 275 18.76 -21.67 -1.05
CA GLN A 275 19.49 -21.52 -2.29
C GLN A 275 20.93 -21.96 -2.06
N ASP A 276 21.35 -23.00 -2.78
CA ASP A 276 22.71 -23.48 -2.78
C ASP A 276 23.48 -22.76 -3.90
N ASP A 277 24.39 -21.87 -3.53
CA ASP A 277 25.24 -21.12 -4.48
C ASP A 277 26.64 -21.75 -4.59
N GLY A 278 26.70 -23.08 -4.48
CA GLY A 278 27.93 -23.87 -4.43
C GLY A 278 28.66 -23.78 -3.10
N ASP A 279 29.18 -22.59 -2.76
CA ASP A 279 30.06 -22.36 -1.59
C ASP A 279 29.32 -21.92 -0.32
N SER A 280 28.05 -21.51 -0.47
CA SER A 280 27.20 -21.13 0.66
C SER A 280 25.75 -21.53 0.43
N ARG A 281 25.09 -21.89 1.54
CA ARG A 281 23.65 -22.16 1.58
C ARG A 281 22.95 -20.97 2.20
N THR A 282 22.22 -20.22 1.40
CA THR A 282 21.46 -19.05 1.88
C THR A 282 20.02 -19.45 2.14
N GLU A 283 19.56 -19.15 3.35
CA GLU A 283 18.17 -19.37 3.75
C GLU A 283 17.29 -18.21 3.26
N GLU A 284 16.30 -18.52 2.45
CA GLU A 284 15.27 -17.60 1.98
C GLU A 284 13.96 -17.91 2.68
N THR A 285 13.52 -17.00 3.55
CA THR A 285 12.24 -17.16 4.25
C THR A 285 11.13 -16.52 3.44
N GLY A 286 10.31 -17.33 2.79
CA GLY A 286 9.10 -16.89 2.11
C GLY A 286 7.90 -16.76 3.06
N VAL A 287 6.71 -17.02 2.52
CA VAL A 287 5.44 -16.89 3.23
C VAL A 287 5.25 -18.07 4.18
N LEU A 288 5.25 -17.83 5.49
CA LEU A 288 5.21 -18.89 6.51
C LEU A 288 3.81 -19.46 6.78
N ILE A 289 2.78 -18.63 6.70
CA ILE A 289 1.39 -19.01 6.97
C ILE A 289 0.49 -18.51 5.87
N ARG A 290 -0.71 -19.09 5.73
CA ARG A 290 -1.71 -18.62 4.76
C ARG A 290 -2.01 -17.14 4.99
N SER A 291 -1.79 -16.31 3.97
CA SER A 291 -1.96 -14.86 4.09
C SER A 291 -3.44 -14.50 4.28
N PRO A 292 -3.78 -13.52 5.14
CA PRO A 292 -5.15 -13.03 5.23
C PRO A 292 -5.66 -12.45 3.91
N ILE A 293 -4.80 -11.71 3.21
CA ILE A 293 -5.04 -11.10 1.90
C ILE A 293 -3.99 -11.62 0.93
N GLY A 294 -4.42 -12.03 -0.26
CA GLY A 294 -3.56 -12.68 -1.23
C GLY A 294 -2.72 -11.71 -2.06
N LEU A 295 -1.86 -12.30 -2.87
CA LEU A 295 -1.10 -11.62 -3.90
C LEU A 295 -1.22 -12.45 -5.18
N LEU A 296 -1.44 -11.80 -6.31
CA LEU A 296 -1.31 -12.37 -7.65
C LEU A 296 -0.44 -11.45 -8.49
N LEU A 297 0.37 -12.03 -9.38
CA LEU A 297 1.30 -11.24 -10.18
C LEU A 297 1.40 -11.75 -11.62
N TRP A 298 1.67 -10.81 -12.53
CA TRP A 298 2.01 -11.07 -13.92
C TRP A 298 3.12 -10.11 -14.38
N MET A 299 4.31 -10.63 -14.66
CA MET A 299 5.49 -9.80 -14.94
C MET A 299 5.80 -9.74 -16.43
N GLY A 300 4.78 -9.43 -17.23
CA GLY A 300 4.84 -9.28 -18.68
C GLY A 300 4.91 -10.59 -19.48
N ASN A 301 5.54 -11.63 -18.94
CA ASN A 301 5.58 -12.97 -19.54
C ASN A 301 5.69 -14.08 -18.48
N GLU A 302 5.54 -15.33 -18.92
CA GLU A 302 5.56 -16.52 -18.07
C GLU A 302 6.89 -16.72 -17.35
N ALA A 303 8.03 -16.60 -18.05
CA ALA A 303 9.35 -16.80 -17.46
C ALA A 303 9.64 -15.81 -16.32
N LYS A 304 9.37 -14.51 -16.54
CA LYS A 304 9.51 -13.47 -15.50
C LYS A 304 8.54 -13.68 -14.35
N THR A 305 7.32 -14.12 -14.63
CA THR A 305 6.31 -14.41 -13.61
C THR A 305 6.71 -15.61 -12.75
N ALA A 306 7.18 -16.69 -13.39
CA ALA A 306 7.63 -17.91 -12.73
C ALA A 306 8.87 -17.69 -11.86
N ALA A 307 9.76 -16.76 -12.24
CA ALA A 307 10.94 -16.41 -11.46
C ALA A 307 10.63 -15.91 -10.03
N TYR A 308 9.45 -15.33 -9.80
CA TYR A 308 9.02 -14.93 -8.46
C TYR A 308 8.55 -16.09 -7.57
N ASN A 309 8.34 -17.28 -8.16
CA ASN A 309 7.93 -18.49 -7.46
C ASN A 309 6.75 -18.27 -6.47
N LEU A 310 5.70 -17.59 -6.93
CA LEU A 310 4.58 -17.19 -6.07
C LEU A 310 3.86 -18.40 -5.48
N GLY A 311 3.94 -18.55 -4.16
CA GLY A 311 3.41 -19.69 -3.42
C GLY A 311 1.90 -19.68 -3.20
N SER A 312 1.34 -20.85 -2.95
CA SER A 312 -0.10 -21.03 -2.68
C SER A 312 -0.60 -20.29 -1.43
N ARG A 313 0.26 -19.98 -0.46
CA ARG A 313 -0.10 -19.18 0.74
C ARG A 313 -0.49 -17.74 0.41
N TYR A 314 -0.03 -17.21 -0.73
CA TYR A 314 -0.52 -15.95 -1.31
C TYR A 314 -1.65 -16.15 -2.32
N LYS A 315 -1.57 -17.18 -3.18
CA LYS A 315 -2.62 -17.42 -4.21
C LYS A 315 -3.96 -17.82 -3.61
N THR A 316 -3.98 -18.44 -2.43
CA THR A 316 -5.21 -18.92 -1.78
C THR A 316 -5.33 -18.29 -0.37
N PRO A 317 -5.61 -16.99 -0.28
CA PRO A 317 -5.70 -16.26 1.00
C PRO A 317 -6.89 -16.69 1.87
N VAL A 318 -6.94 -16.21 3.11
CA VAL A 318 -8.02 -16.53 4.07
C VAL A 318 -9.37 -15.96 3.62
N VAL A 319 -9.37 -14.75 3.04
CA VAL A 319 -10.55 -14.13 2.41
C VAL A 319 -10.26 -13.90 0.93
N PRO A 320 -11.27 -13.90 0.04
CA PRO A 320 -11.07 -13.74 -1.41
C PRO A 320 -10.73 -12.29 -1.79
N ILE A 321 -9.61 -11.76 -1.30
CA ILE A 321 -9.08 -10.44 -1.64
C ILE A 321 -7.62 -10.65 -2.00
N TRP A 322 -7.20 -10.13 -3.15
CA TRP A 322 -5.83 -10.18 -3.64
C TRP A 322 -5.38 -8.77 -4.01
N VAL A 323 -4.21 -8.38 -3.53
CA VAL A 323 -3.44 -7.33 -4.20
C VAL A 323 -2.93 -7.93 -5.50
N VAL A 324 -3.07 -7.21 -6.61
CA VAL A 324 -2.62 -7.67 -7.91
C VAL A 324 -1.55 -6.75 -8.45
N VAL A 325 -0.52 -7.32 -9.07
CA VAL A 325 0.57 -6.59 -9.71
C VAL A 325 0.77 -7.12 -11.12
N ALA A 326 0.53 -6.31 -12.14
CA ALA A 326 0.94 -6.64 -13.51
C ALA A 326 1.96 -5.64 -14.01
N SER A 327 3.23 -6.06 -14.06
CA SER A 327 4.36 -5.17 -14.32
C SER A 327 4.37 -3.98 -13.35
N ASP A 328 4.13 -2.75 -13.83
CA ASP A 328 4.11 -1.52 -13.02
C ASP A 328 2.70 -1.06 -12.61
N LEU A 329 1.68 -1.83 -12.98
CA LEU A 329 0.29 -1.60 -12.61
C LEU A 329 -0.06 -2.43 -11.39
N SER A 330 -0.79 -1.83 -10.46
CA SER A 330 -1.29 -2.51 -9.27
C SER A 330 -2.79 -2.28 -9.09
N GLY A 331 -3.43 -3.15 -8.33
CA GLY A 331 -4.84 -3.05 -8.02
C GLY A 331 -5.25 -4.01 -6.91
N VAL A 332 -6.56 -4.11 -6.68
CA VAL A 332 -7.16 -5.10 -5.80
C VAL A 332 -8.23 -5.85 -6.56
N LEU A 333 -8.13 -7.19 -6.53
CA LEU A 333 -9.12 -8.11 -7.03
C LEU A 333 -9.82 -8.74 -5.83
N PHE A 334 -11.15 -8.79 -5.79
CA PHE A 334 -11.85 -9.32 -4.63
C PHE A 334 -13.22 -9.92 -4.95
N GLY A 335 -13.64 -10.89 -4.13
CA GLY A 335 -14.99 -11.43 -4.12
C GLY A 335 -15.74 -11.05 -2.84
N GLU A 336 -17.06 -11.00 -2.90
CA GLU A 336 -17.91 -10.72 -1.73
C GLU A 336 -18.17 -11.97 -0.88
N ASP A 337 -18.09 -13.17 -1.46
CA ASP A 337 -18.34 -14.42 -0.74
C ASP A 337 -17.07 -14.93 -0.04
N LYS A 338 -17.05 -14.83 1.30
CA LYS A 338 -15.97 -15.37 2.16
C LYS A 338 -15.71 -16.87 1.94
N GLY A 339 -16.72 -17.61 1.47
CA GLY A 339 -16.66 -19.04 1.18
C GLY A 339 -15.96 -19.42 -0.12
N LEU A 340 -15.69 -18.47 -1.02
CA LEU A 340 -15.22 -18.73 -2.39
C LEU A 340 -14.01 -19.68 -2.45
N LEU A 341 -13.03 -19.51 -1.56
CA LEU A 341 -11.78 -20.28 -1.54
C LEU A 341 -11.80 -21.50 -0.61
N ARG A 342 -12.98 -21.89 -0.11
CA ARG A 342 -13.14 -23.05 0.79
C ARG A 342 -13.60 -24.30 0.05
N ASP A 343 -14.28 -24.12 -1.09
CA ASP A 343 -14.83 -25.20 -1.88
C ASP A 343 -14.42 -25.05 -3.35
N HIS A 344 -13.72 -26.05 -3.88
CA HIS A 344 -13.39 -26.16 -5.30
C HIS A 344 -14.61 -26.04 -6.23
N GLN A 345 -15.83 -26.38 -5.77
CA GLN A 345 -17.05 -26.19 -6.57
C GLN A 345 -17.46 -24.71 -6.63
N ALA A 346 -17.23 -23.94 -5.57
CA ALA A 346 -17.45 -22.49 -5.57
C ALA A 346 -16.47 -21.80 -6.54
N GLU A 347 -15.27 -22.35 -6.71
CA GLU A 347 -14.28 -21.87 -7.69
C GLU A 347 -14.60 -22.28 -9.15
N ASN A 348 -15.76 -22.88 -9.45
CA ASN A 348 -16.14 -23.21 -10.82
C ASN A 348 -16.64 -21.99 -11.60
N ARG A 349 -17.57 -21.23 -11.00
CA ARG A 349 -18.21 -20.06 -11.59
C ARG A 349 -18.48 -19.04 -10.50
N PHE A 350 -17.84 -17.88 -10.59
CA PHE A 350 -17.91 -16.86 -9.56
C PHE A 350 -17.66 -15.47 -10.16
N GLN A 351 -17.84 -14.45 -9.33
CA GLN A 351 -17.63 -13.06 -9.69
C GLN A 351 -16.53 -12.46 -8.85
N LEU A 352 -15.66 -11.67 -9.47
CA LEU A 352 -14.69 -10.84 -8.79
C LEU A 352 -14.83 -9.39 -9.24
N HIS A 353 -14.62 -8.49 -8.31
CA HIS A 353 -14.51 -7.07 -8.55
C HIS A 353 -13.04 -6.70 -8.73
N TYR A 354 -12.76 -5.81 -9.67
CA TYR A 354 -11.43 -5.23 -9.84
C TYR A 354 -11.46 -3.74 -9.54
N HIS A 355 -10.57 -3.31 -8.66
CA HIS A 355 -10.30 -1.91 -8.35
C HIS A 355 -8.85 -1.58 -8.71
N THR A 356 -8.65 -0.65 -9.62
CA THR A 356 -7.33 -0.31 -10.14
C THR A 356 -6.69 0.83 -9.37
N SER A 357 -5.35 0.87 -9.32
CA SER A 357 -4.60 2.03 -8.85
C SER A 357 -4.52 3.18 -9.88
N THR A 358 -5.19 3.05 -11.02
CA THR A 358 -5.29 4.13 -12.01
C THR A 358 -6.44 5.09 -11.69
N PHE A 359 -6.27 6.36 -12.05
CA PHE A 359 -7.28 7.39 -11.85
C PHE A 359 -8.43 7.32 -12.86
N HIS A 360 -8.35 6.43 -13.86
CA HIS A 360 -9.30 6.36 -14.97
C HIS A 360 -10.56 5.53 -14.69
N GLN A 361 -10.57 4.69 -13.66
CA GLN A 361 -11.73 3.84 -13.39
C GLN A 361 -12.92 4.69 -12.95
N GLN A 362 -13.96 4.78 -13.78
CA GLN A 362 -15.21 5.50 -13.45
C GLN A 362 -16.30 4.56 -12.94
N ASN A 363 -16.33 3.31 -13.44
CA ASN A 363 -17.37 2.34 -13.13
C ASN A 363 -16.80 1.10 -12.40
N PRO A 364 -17.60 0.43 -11.55
CA PRO A 364 -17.24 -0.88 -11.01
C PRO A 364 -16.91 -1.87 -12.13
N ALA A 365 -15.75 -2.54 -12.02
CA ALA A 365 -15.38 -3.61 -12.92
C ALA A 365 -15.73 -4.95 -12.26
N ILE A 366 -16.69 -5.68 -12.83
CA ILE A 366 -17.16 -6.98 -12.32
C ILE A 366 -16.83 -8.03 -13.38
N LEU A 367 -15.93 -8.94 -13.02
CA LEU A 367 -15.44 -10.03 -13.85
C LEU A 367 -16.20 -11.30 -13.51
N LYS A 368 -16.85 -11.91 -14.49
CA LYS A 368 -17.42 -13.25 -14.33
C LYS A 368 -16.39 -14.28 -14.77
N ILE A 369 -16.02 -15.18 -13.87
CA ILE A 369 -14.97 -16.17 -14.09
C ILE A 369 -15.59 -17.56 -14.20
N ASN A 370 -15.20 -18.30 -15.23
CA ASN A 370 -15.53 -19.72 -15.39
C ASN A 370 -14.24 -20.53 -15.52
N ASN A 371 -13.92 -21.32 -14.49
CA ASN A 371 -12.66 -22.06 -14.34
C ASN A 371 -12.71 -23.50 -14.91
N ARG A 372 -13.78 -23.87 -15.63
CA ARG A 372 -13.90 -25.21 -16.27
C ARG A 372 -14.18 -25.14 -17.76
N GLY A 373 -14.10 -23.97 -18.37
CA GLY A 373 -14.29 -23.81 -19.81
C GLY A 373 -12.96 -23.92 -20.54
N ARG A 374 -12.52 -25.12 -20.94
CA ARG A 374 -11.48 -25.22 -21.99
C ARG A 374 -12.05 -24.69 -23.30
N ASP A 375 -11.42 -23.68 -23.90
CA ASP A 375 -11.73 -23.26 -25.28
C ASP A 375 -10.54 -23.55 -26.16
N ASP A 376 -10.73 -24.42 -27.14
CA ASP A 376 -9.77 -24.62 -28.23
C ASP A 376 -9.98 -23.58 -29.36
N SER A 377 -10.93 -22.64 -29.22
CA SER A 377 -11.39 -21.75 -30.30
C SER A 377 -10.87 -20.29 -30.27
N MET A 378 -10.06 -19.89 -29.29
CA MET A 378 -9.49 -18.53 -29.22
C MET A 378 -7.97 -18.56 -29.21
N VAL A 379 -7.36 -18.85 -30.37
CA VAL A 379 -5.90 -18.91 -30.51
C VAL A 379 -5.28 -17.55 -30.91
N ASP A 380 -6.07 -16.59 -31.43
CA ASP A 380 -5.51 -15.40 -32.11
C ASP A 380 -5.74 -14.03 -31.44
N ALA A 381 -6.50 -13.93 -30.34
CA ALA A 381 -6.71 -12.64 -29.66
C ALA A 381 -5.66 -12.39 -28.55
N PRO A 382 -5.05 -11.20 -28.45
CA PRO A 382 -4.15 -10.88 -27.36
C PRO A 382 -4.91 -10.89 -26.02
N ILE A 383 -4.49 -11.76 -25.11
CA ILE A 383 -5.08 -11.88 -23.77
C ILE A 383 -4.62 -10.71 -22.89
N PRO A 384 -5.55 -9.94 -22.28
CA PRO A 384 -5.21 -8.82 -21.40
C PRO A 384 -4.32 -9.22 -20.21
N PRO A 385 -3.45 -8.33 -19.71
CA PRO A 385 -2.58 -8.62 -18.57
C PRO A 385 -3.32 -9.07 -17.30
N LEU A 386 -4.49 -8.50 -17.01
CA LEU A 386 -5.29 -8.91 -15.84
C LEU A 386 -5.81 -10.34 -15.98
N GLU A 387 -6.18 -10.72 -17.19
CA GLU A 387 -6.64 -12.09 -17.48
C GLU A 387 -5.49 -13.08 -17.36
N ARG A 388 -4.31 -12.76 -17.92
CA ARG A 388 -3.08 -13.55 -17.71
C ARG A 388 -2.76 -13.71 -16.23
N LEU A 389 -2.90 -12.64 -15.44
CA LEU A 389 -2.68 -12.63 -14.00
C LEU A 389 -3.67 -13.55 -13.27
N ILE A 390 -4.96 -13.48 -13.58
CA ILE A 390 -6.00 -14.34 -12.99
C ILE A 390 -5.73 -15.82 -13.33
N ARG A 391 -5.29 -16.09 -14.57
CA ARG A 391 -4.88 -17.42 -15.01
C ARG A 391 -3.63 -17.97 -14.32
N THR A 392 -2.86 -17.17 -13.58
CA THR A 392 -1.78 -17.72 -12.73
C THR A 392 -2.29 -18.47 -11.49
N LYS A 393 -3.57 -18.31 -11.16
CA LYS A 393 -4.25 -19.04 -10.08
C LYS A 393 -5.28 -20.03 -10.62
N TRP A 394 -6.03 -19.62 -11.64
CA TRP A 394 -7.09 -20.40 -12.26
C TRP A 394 -6.72 -20.63 -13.72
N ASP A 395 -5.85 -21.61 -13.96
CA ASP A 395 -5.17 -21.82 -15.24
C ASP A 395 -6.12 -21.88 -16.44
N ASP A 396 -7.30 -22.49 -16.26
CA ASP A 396 -8.34 -22.66 -17.28
C ASP A 396 -9.47 -21.60 -17.20
N ALA A 397 -9.24 -20.48 -16.50
CA ALA A 397 -10.24 -19.43 -16.33
C ALA A 397 -10.55 -18.68 -17.64
N ARG A 398 -11.85 -18.61 -17.95
CA ARG A 398 -12.41 -17.64 -18.90
C ARG A 398 -13.04 -16.47 -18.17
N LEU A 399 -12.81 -15.27 -18.68
CA LEU A 399 -13.31 -14.02 -18.12
C LEU A 399 -14.35 -13.42 -19.08
N ASP A 400 -15.53 -13.14 -18.56
CA ASP A 400 -16.48 -12.21 -19.16
C ASP A 400 -16.37 -10.88 -18.41
N TRP A 401 -15.92 -9.85 -19.14
CA TRP A 401 -15.71 -8.49 -18.64
C TRP A 401 -17.02 -7.68 -18.50
N GLY A 402 -18.18 -8.26 -18.88
CA GLY A 402 -19.48 -7.64 -18.66
C GLY A 402 -19.68 -6.31 -19.39
N GLY A 403 -19.01 -6.12 -20.53
CA GLY A 403 -19.03 -4.87 -21.30
C GLY A 403 -18.07 -3.79 -20.80
N VAL A 404 -17.26 -4.09 -19.77
CA VAL A 404 -16.17 -3.22 -19.33
C VAL A 404 -14.94 -3.49 -20.19
N GLU A 405 -14.26 -2.45 -20.65
CA GLU A 405 -13.00 -2.64 -21.38
C GLU A 405 -11.95 -3.30 -20.48
N PRO A 406 -11.17 -4.26 -20.98
CA PRO A 406 -10.12 -4.90 -20.21
C PRO A 406 -9.15 -3.90 -19.61
N PHE A 407 -9.26 -3.67 -18.30
CA PHE A 407 -8.30 -2.84 -17.59
C PHE A 407 -7.02 -3.64 -17.32
N MET A 408 -5.99 -3.36 -18.12
CA MET A 408 -4.59 -3.11 -17.73
C MET A 408 -3.75 -2.89 -18.99
#